data_AF-A0A9E2G6N2-F1
#
_entry.id   AF-A0A9E2G6N2-F1
#
_cell.length_a   1.000
_cell.length_b   1.000
_cell.length_c   1.000
_cell.angle_alpha   90.00
_cell.angle_beta   90.00
_cell.angle_gamma   90.00
#
_symmetry.space_group_name_H-M   'P 1'
#
loop_
_entity.id
_entity.type
_entity.pdbx_description
1 polymer ?
#
loop_
_entity_poly.entity_id
_entity_poly.type
_entity_poly.pdbx_seq_one_letter_code
_entity_poly.pdbx_strand_id
1 'polypeptide(L)'
;MSENQVQASEQMDPRPAKKIFRRRQLGMTLIEIMVVIVIMGMVMGAVTVGVMSYLKKAKKKTTQTQVNRIAATINAESAEPENKGKDGKAMLETLISDGSFKKKDLSDAWGNEIRVEKVDRSFCVYSAGPDENFGTGDDIKDEDCGQ
;
A
#
# COMPACT_ATOMS: atom_id res chain seq x y z
N MET A 1 -64.22 14.90 -72.02
CA MET A 1 -64.06 13.43 -71.84
C MET A 1 -63.07 13.24 -70.70
N SER A 2 -63.59 12.77 -69.56
CA SER A 2 -62.95 12.33 -68.30
C SER A 2 -61.67 13.01 -67.79
N GLU A 3 -61.86 13.93 -66.84
CA GLU A 3 -60.95 14.05 -65.69
C GLU A 3 -61.16 12.81 -64.79
N ASN A 4 -60.07 12.13 -64.45
CA ASN A 4 -60.07 11.10 -63.41
C ASN A 4 -58.89 11.40 -62.49
N GLN A 5 -59.14 12.23 -61.48
CA GLN A 5 -58.22 12.43 -60.36
C GLN A 5 -58.82 11.72 -59.16
N VAL A 6 -58.30 10.52 -58.91
CA VAL A 6 -58.54 9.72 -57.71
C VAL A 6 -57.92 10.45 -56.54
N GLN A 7 -58.74 11.17 -55.76
CA GLN A 7 -58.35 11.63 -54.43
C GLN A 7 -58.36 10.44 -53.46
N ALA A 8 -57.21 9.80 -53.29
CA ALA A 8 -56.97 8.91 -52.17
C ALA A 8 -56.87 9.76 -50.89
N SER A 9 -57.88 9.65 -50.02
CA SER A 9 -57.81 10.20 -48.67
C SER A 9 -57.01 9.23 -47.80
N GLU A 10 -55.77 9.62 -47.49
CA GLU A 10 -54.92 8.92 -46.54
C GLU A 10 -55.48 9.15 -45.13
N GLN A 11 -56.26 8.19 -44.62
CA GLN A 11 -56.75 8.17 -43.25
C GLN A 11 -55.58 7.93 -42.29
N MET A 12 -55.30 8.94 -41.45
CA MET A 12 -54.26 8.88 -40.44
C MET A 12 -54.78 8.15 -39.20
N ASP A 13 -54.28 6.93 -38.98
CA ASP A 13 -54.69 6.03 -37.91
C ASP A 13 -54.00 6.42 -36.57
N PRO A 14 -54.72 6.83 -35.51
CA PRO A 14 -54.10 7.27 -34.27
C PRO A 14 -53.59 6.06 -33.47
N ARG A 15 -52.27 5.85 -33.45
CA ARG A 15 -51.65 4.81 -32.62
C ARG A 15 -51.91 5.08 -31.12
N PRO A 16 -52.33 4.08 -30.32
CA PRO A 16 -52.59 4.27 -28.90
C PRO A 16 -51.30 4.57 -28.14
N ALA A 17 -51.27 5.67 -27.40
CA ALA A 17 -50.14 6.09 -26.58
C ALA A 17 -49.89 5.09 -25.43
N LYS A 18 -48.70 4.48 -25.40
CA LYS A 18 -48.28 3.54 -24.36
C LYS A 18 -48.08 4.30 -23.03
N LYS A 19 -48.96 4.09 -22.05
CA LYS A 19 -48.81 4.66 -20.70
C LYS A 19 -47.56 4.10 -20.03
N ILE A 20 -46.55 4.95 -19.84
CA ILE A 20 -45.33 4.60 -19.08
C ILE A 20 -45.70 4.63 -17.59
N PHE A 21 -45.72 3.47 -16.94
CA PHE A 21 -45.88 3.40 -15.48
C PHE A 21 -44.58 3.91 -14.82
N ARG A 22 -44.64 5.11 -14.24
CA ARG A 22 -43.56 5.66 -13.43
C ARG A 22 -43.51 4.89 -12.11
N ARG A 23 -42.49 4.05 -11.93
CA ARG A 23 -42.24 3.36 -10.64
C ARG A 23 -42.07 4.42 -9.56
N ARG A 24 -42.81 4.30 -8.46
CA ARG A 24 -42.63 5.15 -7.28
C ARG A 24 -41.27 4.83 -6.67
N GLN A 25 -40.41 5.84 -6.55
CA GLN A 25 -39.22 5.74 -5.73
C GLN A 25 -39.67 5.77 -4.27
N LEU A 26 -39.43 4.67 -3.56
CA LEU A 26 -39.58 4.62 -2.11
C LEU A 26 -38.30 5.25 -1.53
N GLY A 27 -38.44 6.37 -0.83
CA GLY A 27 -37.32 6.99 -0.10
C GLY A 27 -37.00 6.19 1.17
N MET A 28 -35.72 6.18 1.57
CA MET A 28 -35.31 5.62 2.87
C MET A 28 -35.82 6.48 4.02
N THR A 29 -36.15 5.85 5.14
CA THR A 29 -36.63 6.56 6.34
C THR A 29 -35.48 7.18 7.11
N LEU A 30 -35.74 8.22 7.92
CA LEU A 30 -34.72 8.81 8.80
C LEU A 30 -34.19 7.78 9.82
N ILE A 31 -35.09 6.95 10.36
CA ILE A 31 -34.75 5.92 11.35
C ILE A 31 -33.77 4.89 10.76
N GLU A 32 -33.94 4.54 9.49
CA GLU A 32 -33.06 3.60 8.79
C GLU A 32 -31.61 4.09 8.74
N ILE A 33 -31.41 5.37 8.43
CA ILE A 33 -30.07 5.98 8.48
C ILE A 33 -29.57 6.11 9.92
N MET A 34 -30.44 6.42 10.89
CA MET A 34 -30.04 6.52 12.30
C MET A 34 -29.52 5.19 12.85
N VAL A 35 -30.23 4.08 12.59
CA VAL A 35 -29.80 2.75 13.04
C VAL A 35 -28.46 2.38 12.39
N VAL A 36 -28.28 2.68 11.10
CA VAL A 36 -27.03 2.39 10.37
C VAL A 36 -25.84 3.16 10.95
N ILE A 37 -25.96 4.46 11.22
CA ILE A 37 -24.85 5.23 11.79
C ILE A 37 -24.53 4.81 13.24
N VAL A 38 -25.54 4.38 14.00
CA VAL A 38 -25.35 3.86 15.36
C VAL A 38 -24.55 2.55 15.34
N ILE A 39 -24.93 1.58 14.49
CA ILE A 39 -24.16 0.33 14.37
C ILE A 39 -22.77 0.58 13.78
N MET A 40 -22.62 1.50 12.82
CA MET A 40 -21.31 1.90 12.30
C MET A 40 -20.43 2.50 13.39
N GLY A 41 -20.99 3.39 14.24
CA GLY A 41 -20.27 3.97 15.38
C GLY A 41 -19.82 2.93 16.40
N MET A 42 -20.68 1.96 16.72
CA MET A 42 -20.34 0.84 17.63
C MET A 42 -19.19 -0.01 17.07
N VAL A 43 -19.25 -0.38 15.78
CA VAL A 43 -18.20 -1.19 15.13
C VAL A 43 -16.89 -0.40 15.04
N MET A 44 -16.93 0.87 14.65
CA MET A 44 -15.76 1.74 14.56
C MET A 44 -15.04 1.86 15.92
N GLY A 45 -15.78 1.97 17.03
CA GLY A 45 -15.19 1.98 18.37
C GLY A 45 -14.42 0.70 18.71
N ALA A 46 -14.97 -0.47 18.35
CA ALA A 46 -14.41 -1.76 18.73
C ALA A 46 -13.13 -2.16 17.94
N VAL A 47 -13.02 -1.78 16.67
CA VAL A 47 -11.96 -2.28 15.77
C VAL A 47 -10.61 -1.54 15.88
N THR A 48 -10.55 -0.40 16.58
CA THR A 48 -9.38 0.50 16.56
C THR A 48 -8.17 0.01 17.35
N VAL A 49 -8.36 -0.55 18.54
CA VAL A 49 -7.26 -0.86 19.46
C VAL A 49 -6.46 -2.10 19.07
N GLY A 50 -7.12 -3.14 18.53
CA GLY A 50 -6.47 -4.40 18.18
C GLY A 50 -5.57 -4.30 16.94
N VAL A 51 -6.01 -3.56 15.92
CA VAL A 51 -5.30 -3.43 14.65
C VAL A 51 -3.97 -2.69 14.82
N MET A 52 -3.94 -1.62 15.63
CA MET A 52 -2.75 -0.80 15.82
C MET A 52 -1.58 -1.60 16.44
N SER A 53 -1.84 -2.44 17.46
CA SER A 53 -0.79 -3.28 18.04
C SER A 53 -0.28 -4.34 17.06
N TYR A 54 -1.17 -4.91 16.24
CA TYR A 54 -0.78 -5.89 15.23
C TYR A 54 0.10 -5.25 14.15
N LEU A 55 -0.29 -4.07 13.65
CA LEU A 55 0.48 -3.31 12.68
C LEU A 55 1.89 -2.97 13.21
N LYS A 56 2.00 -2.52 14.47
CA LYS A 56 3.32 -2.25 15.09
C LYS A 56 4.23 -3.49 15.09
N LYS A 57 3.70 -4.66 15.47
CA LYS A 57 4.45 -5.92 15.46
C LYS A 57 4.82 -6.35 14.04
N ALA A 58 3.90 -6.22 13.10
CA ALA A 58 4.14 -6.55 11.69
C ALA A 58 5.24 -5.66 11.10
N LYS A 59 5.18 -4.34 11.32
CA LYS A 59 6.21 -3.38 10.90
C LYS A 59 7.59 -3.79 11.42
N LYS A 60 7.71 -4.02 12.73
CA LYS A 60 8.98 -4.47 13.34
C LYS A 60 9.51 -5.75 12.70
N LYS A 61 8.66 -6.76 12.52
CA LYS A 61 9.05 -8.03 11.91
C LYS A 61 9.50 -7.87 10.46
N THR A 62 8.75 -7.09 9.67
CA THR A 62 9.11 -6.80 8.27
C THR A 62 10.45 -6.08 8.19
N THR A 63 10.67 -5.06 9.03
CA THR A 63 11.95 -4.35 9.10
C THR A 63 13.08 -5.27 9.53
N GLN A 64 12.89 -6.15 10.51
CA GLN A 64 13.91 -7.14 10.89
C GLN A 64 14.32 -8.03 9.71
N THR A 65 13.34 -8.60 9.00
CA THR A 65 13.63 -9.44 7.82
C THR A 65 14.38 -8.66 6.74
N GLN A 66 14.00 -7.40 6.52
CA GLN A 66 14.62 -6.53 5.54
C GLN A 66 16.07 -6.18 5.91
N VAL A 67 16.30 -5.77 7.15
CA VAL A 67 17.62 -5.45 7.69
C VAL A 67 18.55 -6.67 7.61
N ASN A 68 18.08 -7.85 8.05
CA ASN A 68 18.86 -9.09 7.95
C ASN A 68 19.20 -9.44 6.50
N ARG A 69 18.24 -9.29 5.56
CA ARG A 69 18.48 -9.56 4.13
C ARG A 69 19.56 -8.64 3.56
N ILE A 70 19.50 -7.35 3.89
CA ILE A 70 20.45 -6.37 3.37
C ILE A 70 21.84 -6.59 3.97
N ALA A 71 21.92 -6.87 5.27
CA ALA A 71 23.17 -7.23 5.92
C ALA A 71 23.80 -8.47 5.28
N ALA A 72 23.02 -9.53 5.06
CA ALA A 72 23.50 -10.75 4.40
C ALA A 72 24.04 -10.48 2.99
N THR A 73 23.33 -9.67 2.18
CA THR A 73 23.78 -9.34 0.82
C THR A 73 25.04 -8.48 0.83
N ILE A 74 25.11 -7.43 1.66
CA ILE A 74 26.29 -6.57 1.75
C ILE A 74 27.50 -7.35 2.27
N ASN A 75 27.30 -8.22 3.27
CA ASN A 75 28.39 -9.05 3.80
C ASN A 75 28.89 -10.04 2.74
N ALA A 76 28.00 -10.67 1.97
CA ALA A 76 28.39 -11.52 0.85
C ALA A 76 29.19 -10.75 -0.21
N GLU A 77 28.69 -9.57 -0.62
CA GLU A 77 29.35 -8.70 -1.59
C GLU A 77 30.74 -8.25 -1.09
N SER A 78 30.89 -8.02 0.23
CA SER A 78 32.14 -7.55 0.83
C SER A 78 33.22 -8.62 0.92
N ALA A 79 32.83 -9.90 0.84
CA ALA A 79 33.76 -11.02 0.77
C ALA A 79 34.45 -11.09 -0.60
N GLU A 80 33.84 -10.51 -1.64
CA GLU A 80 34.38 -10.51 -2.98
C GLU A 80 35.64 -9.64 -3.09
N PRO A 81 36.68 -10.11 -3.79
CA PRO A 81 37.96 -9.40 -3.87
C PRO A 81 37.85 -8.01 -4.50
N GLU A 82 36.90 -7.79 -5.39
CA GLU A 82 36.62 -6.51 -6.06
C GLU A 82 35.97 -5.45 -5.16
N ASN A 83 35.34 -5.87 -4.07
CA ASN A 83 34.64 -4.99 -3.14
C ASN A 83 35.34 -4.86 -1.78
N LYS A 84 36.48 -5.53 -1.60
CA LYS A 84 37.29 -5.42 -0.38
C LYS A 84 37.65 -3.96 -0.10
N GLY A 85 37.21 -3.48 1.06
CA GLY A 85 37.52 -2.12 1.53
C GLY A 85 36.61 -1.02 0.99
N LYS A 86 35.57 -1.35 0.21
CA LYS A 86 34.52 -0.38 -0.14
C LYS A 86 33.66 -0.07 1.08
N ASP A 87 33.11 1.15 1.12
CA ASP A 87 32.14 1.55 2.13
C ASP A 87 30.77 0.89 1.84
N GLY A 88 30.04 0.55 2.91
CA GLY A 88 28.74 -0.11 2.80
C GLY A 88 27.72 0.70 1.99
N LYS A 89 27.81 2.03 2.02
CA LYS A 89 26.96 2.92 1.20
C LYS A 89 27.24 2.79 -0.29
N ALA A 90 28.51 2.71 -0.70
CA ALA A 90 28.89 2.54 -2.10
C ALA A 90 28.47 1.16 -2.63
N MET A 91 28.57 0.13 -1.77
CA MET A 91 28.07 -1.20 -2.09
C MET A 91 26.56 -1.21 -2.26
N LEU A 92 25.83 -0.51 -1.38
CA LEU A 92 24.39 -0.37 -1.50
C LEU A 92 23.97 0.31 -2.81
N GLU A 93 24.68 1.36 -3.24
CA GLU A 93 24.43 2.01 -4.53
C GLU A 93 24.69 1.08 -5.73
N THR A 94 25.69 0.21 -5.62
CA THR A 94 25.97 -0.83 -6.62
C THR A 94 24.84 -1.86 -6.67
N LEU A 95 24.35 -2.29 -5.50
CA LEU A 95 23.22 -3.21 -5.33
C LEU A 95 21.84 -2.62 -5.70
N ILE A 96 21.76 -1.31 -5.91
CA ILE A 96 20.58 -0.68 -6.54
C ILE A 96 20.74 -0.70 -8.06
N SER A 97 21.97 -0.47 -8.54
CA SER A 97 22.29 -0.33 -9.96
C SER A 97 22.24 -1.67 -10.70
N ASP A 98 22.60 -2.77 -10.03
CA ASP A 98 22.50 -4.14 -10.54
C ASP A 98 21.06 -4.69 -10.52
N GLY A 99 20.13 -4.01 -9.85
CA GLY A 99 18.73 -4.40 -9.68
C GLY A 99 18.44 -5.36 -8.52
N SER A 100 19.42 -5.66 -7.65
CA SER A 100 19.27 -6.53 -6.49
C SER A 100 18.31 -5.97 -5.44
N PHE A 101 18.31 -4.64 -5.26
CA PHE A 101 17.36 -3.90 -4.43
C PHE A 101 16.76 -2.71 -5.16
N LYS A 102 15.50 -2.41 -4.84
CA LYS A 102 14.89 -1.11 -5.19
C LYS A 102 15.16 -0.13 -4.06
N LYS A 103 15.17 1.17 -4.36
CA LYS A 103 15.27 2.22 -3.32
C LYS A 103 14.23 2.05 -2.19
N LYS A 104 13.03 1.59 -2.54
CA LYS A 104 11.97 1.29 -1.56
C LYS A 104 12.32 0.13 -0.60
N ASP A 105 13.15 -0.81 -1.06
CA ASP A 105 13.60 -1.94 -0.25
C ASP A 105 14.72 -1.54 0.72
N LEU A 106 15.22 -0.30 0.63
CA LEU A 106 16.25 0.27 1.49
C LEU A 106 15.68 1.27 2.51
N SER A 107 14.35 1.29 2.64
CA SER A 107 13.64 2.07 3.65
C SER A 107 12.89 1.13 4.59
N ASP A 108 12.86 1.48 5.86
CA ASP A 108 12.13 0.70 6.87
C ASP A 108 10.59 0.88 6.77
N ALA A 109 9.86 0.28 7.71
CA ALA A 109 8.40 0.32 7.73
C ALA A 109 7.81 1.68 8.17
N TRP A 110 8.65 2.62 8.59
CA TRP A 110 8.31 4.00 8.95
C TRP A 110 8.74 5.00 7.87
N GLY A 111 9.55 4.56 6.90
CA GLY A 111 9.98 5.35 5.76
C GLY A 111 11.38 5.93 5.91
N ASN A 112 12.11 5.56 6.97
CA ASN A 112 13.47 6.00 7.19
C ASN A 112 14.43 5.19 6.33
N GLU A 113 15.45 5.83 5.78
CA GLU A 113 16.54 5.14 5.11
C GLU A 113 17.35 4.32 6.13
N ILE A 114 17.71 3.10 5.77
CA ILE A 114 18.56 2.25 6.60
C ILE A 114 19.98 2.82 6.67
N ARG A 115 20.65 2.60 7.80
CA ARG A 115 22.06 2.94 7.98
C ARG A 115 22.90 1.68 7.90
N VAL A 116 24.01 1.74 7.18
CA VAL A 116 25.00 0.67 7.11
C VAL A 116 26.29 1.17 7.72
N GLU A 117 26.82 0.45 8.69
CA GLU A 117 28.08 0.78 9.36
C GLU A 117 28.99 -0.44 9.35
N LYS A 118 30.29 -0.21 9.12
CA LYS A 118 31.27 -1.27 9.17
C LYS A 118 31.69 -1.49 10.62
N VAL A 119 31.47 -2.69 11.13
CA VAL A 119 31.87 -3.08 12.48
C VAL A 119 32.84 -4.25 12.35
N ASP A 120 34.09 -4.02 12.73
CA ASP A 120 35.20 -4.97 12.56
C ASP A 120 35.36 -5.48 11.12
N ARG A 121 34.94 -6.72 10.86
CA ARG A 121 35.06 -7.41 9.57
C ARG A 121 33.74 -7.55 8.83
N SER A 122 32.62 -7.20 9.45
CA SER A 122 31.29 -7.29 8.87
C SER A 122 30.64 -5.90 8.77
N PHE A 123 29.58 -5.82 8.00
CA PHE A 123 28.70 -4.67 7.92
C PHE A 123 27.46 -4.94 8.76
N CYS A 124 27.18 -4.01 9.66
CA CYS A 124 25.94 -3.95 10.42
C CYS A 124 24.94 -3.03 9.73
N VAL A 125 23.68 -3.43 9.74
CA VAL A 125 22.57 -2.66 9.18
C VAL A 125 21.60 -2.28 10.28
N TYR A 126 21.21 -1.00 10.32
CA TYR A 126 20.36 -0.41 11.36
C TYR A 126 19.15 0.30 10.74
N SER A 127 18.01 0.18 11.41
CA SER A 127 16.82 0.99 11.21
C SER A 127 16.52 1.77 12.50
N ALA A 128 16.13 3.03 12.35
CA ALA A 128 15.71 3.91 13.43
C ALA A 128 14.43 3.43 14.14
N GLY A 129 13.70 2.49 13.54
CA GLY A 129 12.55 1.90 14.20
C GLY A 129 11.36 2.85 14.38
N PRO A 130 10.46 2.54 15.33
CA PRO A 130 9.22 3.26 15.57
C PRO A 130 9.32 4.74 15.93
N ASP A 131 10.41 5.16 16.58
CA ASP A 131 10.59 6.54 17.04
C ASP A 131 11.29 7.44 16.03
N GLU A 132 11.72 6.87 14.89
CA GLU A 132 12.40 7.55 13.78
C GLU A 132 13.77 8.16 14.16
N ASN A 133 14.33 7.82 15.31
CA ASN A 133 15.60 8.34 15.81
C ASN A 133 16.63 7.24 16.00
N PHE A 134 17.78 7.35 15.33
CA PHE A 134 18.89 6.42 15.55
C PHE A 134 19.57 6.64 16.91
N GLY A 135 20.04 5.56 17.52
CA GLY A 135 20.76 5.56 18.80
C GLY A 135 19.83 5.46 20.01
N THR A 136 18.57 5.10 19.80
CA THR A 136 17.56 4.90 20.85
C THR A 136 17.36 3.40 21.12
N GLY A 137 16.56 3.09 22.14
CA GLY A 137 16.38 1.70 22.59
C GLY A 137 15.51 0.82 21.68
N ASP A 138 14.91 1.38 20.63
CA ASP A 138 14.04 0.67 19.68
C ASP A 138 14.62 0.54 18.27
N ASP A 139 15.89 0.90 18.09
CA ASP A 139 16.68 0.59 16.91
C ASP A 139 16.60 -0.90 16.58
N ILE A 140 16.36 -1.19 15.30
CA ILE A 140 16.33 -2.55 14.78
C ILE A 140 17.63 -2.78 14.03
N LYS A 141 18.46 -3.68 14.56
CA LYS A 141 19.74 -4.10 13.96
C LYS A 141 19.68 -5.52 13.44
N ASP A 142 20.56 -5.87 12.52
CA ASP A 142 20.70 -7.25 12.09
C ASP A 142 21.22 -8.15 13.23
N GLU A 143 20.87 -9.43 13.17
CA GLU A 143 21.17 -10.42 14.21
C GLU A 143 22.66 -10.78 14.29
N ASP A 144 23.38 -10.63 13.18
CA ASP A 144 24.78 -11.01 13.03
C ASP A 144 25.74 -9.83 13.27
N CYS A 145 25.20 -8.66 13.64
CA CYS A 145 25.96 -7.45 13.84
C CYS A 145 26.96 -7.59 15.00
N GLY A 146 28.25 -7.49 14.68
CA GLY A 146 29.34 -7.57 15.66
C GLY A 146 29.66 -9.00 16.15
N GLN A 147 29.17 -10.02 15.44
CA GLN A 147 29.60 -11.42 15.64
C GLN A 147 30.86 -11.76 14.85
#